data_AF-A0A2L0F402-F1
#
_entry.id   AF-A0A2L0F402-F1
#
_cell.length_a   1.000
_cell.length_b   1.000
_cell.length_c   1.000
_cell.angle_alpha   90.00
_cell.angle_beta   90.00
_cell.angle_gamma   90.00
#
_symmetry.space_group_name_H-M   'P 1'
#
loop_
_entity.id
_entity.type
_entity.pdbx_description
1 polymer ?
#
loop_
_entity_poly.entity_id
_entity_poly.type
_entity_poly.pdbx_seq_one_letter_code
_entity_poly.pdbx_strand_id
1 'polypeptide(L)'
;MPSSRTSTLLSAGVVLLALCACGSDEPVSPVDTGDGGAGGAPTGEGGSGGGSGGGGGAPAARCAQPTPVVCEDDVFQQMGLQDTVSSGEVSSAPDGDGFRSAIDASAGGAFADDEPYVYARFTDGGLEKVEISDEQSLTSMDWDIAFRRYLVRINSGHSGPSCVAAARLAGTPDYDALTAVPDNARFRNDEYFTESCELITDGSGLNGPATALSGYWDYSMCVAMSGTVYVLALADDRKLKLTVTHYYEEEAQAECNETGMVSDTGSAAHFQVRWAFLP
;
A
#
# COMPACT_ATOMS: atom_id res chain seq x y z
N MET A 1 -45.59 29.86 -28.40
CA MET A 1 -45.19 31.27 -28.23
C MET A 1 -43.97 31.30 -27.31
N PRO A 2 -42.77 31.61 -27.81
CA PRO A 2 -41.56 31.60 -26.99
C PRO A 2 -41.39 32.97 -26.30
N SER A 3 -40.96 32.98 -25.05
CA SER A 3 -40.50 34.21 -24.38
C SER A 3 -39.08 34.00 -23.89
N SER A 4 -38.23 34.88 -24.40
CA SER A 4 -36.79 34.98 -24.24
C SER A 4 -36.38 35.21 -22.78
N ARG A 5 -35.26 34.63 -22.35
CA ARG A 5 -34.48 35.17 -21.23
C ARG A 5 -33.01 35.27 -21.59
N THR A 6 -32.56 36.50 -21.40
CA THR A 6 -31.34 37.15 -21.86
C THR A 6 -30.14 36.71 -21.03
N SER A 7 -29.04 36.41 -21.71
CA SER A 7 -27.73 36.16 -21.14
C SER A 7 -27.03 37.49 -20.84
N THR A 8 -26.39 37.64 -19.68
CA THR A 8 -25.54 38.80 -19.35
C THR A 8 -24.18 38.29 -18.88
N LEU A 9 -23.19 38.46 -19.77
CA LEU A 9 -21.77 38.32 -19.50
C LEU A 9 -21.28 39.54 -18.72
N LEU A 10 -20.57 39.31 -17.61
CA LEU A 10 -19.72 40.34 -16.99
C LEU A 10 -18.27 39.84 -17.02
N SER A 11 -17.48 40.44 -17.90
CA SER A 11 -16.03 40.35 -17.91
C SER A 11 -15.46 41.39 -16.94
N ALA A 12 -14.52 40.97 -16.09
CA ALA A 12 -13.62 41.89 -15.38
C ALA A 12 -12.20 41.34 -15.47
N GLY A 13 -11.38 41.99 -16.29
CA GLY A 13 -9.95 41.77 -16.33
C GLY A 13 -9.25 42.51 -15.20
N VAL A 14 -8.14 41.94 -14.73
CA VAL A 14 -7.13 42.66 -13.95
C VAL A 14 -5.77 42.39 -14.59
N VAL A 15 -5.07 43.49 -14.81
CA VAL A 15 -3.79 43.64 -15.49
C VAL A 15 -2.64 43.50 -14.48
N LEU A 16 -1.68 42.65 -14.85
CA LEU A 16 -0.21 42.78 -14.77
C LEU A 16 0.44 43.59 -13.63
N LEU A 17 1.37 42.94 -12.92
CA LEU A 17 2.59 43.57 -12.44
C LEU A 17 3.75 42.57 -12.48
N ALA A 18 4.70 42.84 -13.38
CA ALA A 18 5.99 42.16 -13.48
C ALA A 18 7.02 42.89 -12.62
N LEU A 19 7.84 42.13 -11.89
CA LEU A 19 9.09 42.61 -11.28
C LEU A 19 10.19 41.60 -11.62
N CYS A 20 11.14 42.08 -12.43
CA CYS A 20 12.44 41.46 -12.65
C CYS A 20 13.32 41.64 -11.42
N ALA A 21 14.11 40.62 -11.05
CA ALA A 21 15.37 40.80 -10.35
C ALA A 21 16.37 39.72 -10.77
N CYS A 22 17.57 40.19 -11.12
CA CYS A 22 18.70 39.47 -11.69
C CYS A 22 19.63 38.86 -10.63
N GLY A 23 20.46 37.90 -11.06
CA GLY A 23 21.80 37.61 -10.55
C GLY A 23 21.94 36.25 -9.86
N SER A 24 22.99 35.45 -10.04
CA SER A 24 24.22 35.49 -10.85
C SER A 24 24.84 34.08 -10.79
N ASP A 25 25.36 33.56 -11.89
CA ASP A 25 26.36 32.48 -11.92
C ASP A 25 27.60 32.86 -11.10
N GLU A 26 28.19 31.91 -10.36
CA GLU A 26 29.65 31.69 -10.31
C GLU A 26 30.01 30.28 -9.76
N PRO A 27 31.18 29.73 -10.15
CA PRO A 27 31.46 28.30 -10.16
C PRO A 27 32.45 27.81 -9.07
N VAL A 28 32.54 26.47 -8.98
CA VAL A 28 33.52 25.59 -8.30
C VAL A 28 34.89 26.18 -7.89
N SER A 29 35.35 25.75 -6.72
CA SER A 29 36.77 25.43 -6.49
C SER A 29 36.92 24.16 -5.64
N PRO A 30 37.76 23.19 -6.06
CA PRO A 30 38.10 21.99 -5.30
C PRO A 30 39.40 22.18 -4.50
N VAL A 31 39.83 21.08 -3.84
CA VAL A 31 41.13 20.81 -3.20
C VAL A 31 41.14 20.93 -1.67
N ASP A 32 41.17 19.79 -0.98
CA ASP A 32 42.40 19.41 -0.28
C ASP A 32 42.59 17.88 -0.22
N THR A 33 43.67 17.43 -0.84
CA THR A 33 44.20 16.07 -0.82
C THR A 33 45.29 16.02 0.23
N GLY A 34 45.00 15.45 1.41
CA GLY A 34 45.98 15.12 2.43
C GLY A 34 46.30 13.63 2.43
N ASP A 35 47.29 13.25 1.62
CA ASP A 35 48.00 11.97 1.69
C ASP A 35 48.92 11.95 2.93
N GLY A 36 49.07 10.80 3.58
CA GLY A 36 49.92 10.72 4.76
C GLY A 36 49.87 9.42 5.57
N GLY A 37 50.59 8.41 5.12
CA GLY A 37 51.51 7.71 6.04
C GLY A 37 51.13 6.32 6.54
N ALA A 38 51.55 5.34 5.72
CA ALA A 38 52.06 4.01 6.06
C ALA A 38 52.39 3.66 7.53
N GLY A 39 52.06 2.40 7.87
CA GLY A 39 53.05 1.47 8.43
C GLY A 39 52.77 0.93 9.83
N GLY A 40 52.48 -0.37 9.93
CA GLY A 40 52.61 -1.09 11.20
C GLY A 40 51.80 -2.40 11.32
N ALA A 41 52.24 -3.46 10.64
CA ALA A 41 52.11 -4.83 11.16
C ALA A 41 53.42 -5.17 11.91
N PRO A 42 53.49 -6.02 12.96
CA PRO A 42 53.05 -7.43 12.86
C PRO A 42 52.56 -8.12 14.17
N THR A 43 52.09 -9.38 14.01
CA THR A 43 52.12 -10.55 14.94
C THR A 43 51.51 -10.41 16.36
N GLY A 44 50.72 -11.33 16.93
CA GLY A 44 50.39 -12.72 16.63
C GLY A 44 49.53 -13.31 17.78
N GLU A 45 49.17 -14.58 17.61
CA GLU A 45 48.71 -15.56 18.63
C GLU A 45 47.31 -15.44 19.29
N GLY A 46 46.43 -16.37 18.89
CA GLY A 46 46.05 -17.48 19.76
C GLY A 46 44.98 -17.23 20.84
N GLY A 47 43.76 -17.69 20.59
CA GLY A 47 42.72 -17.76 21.62
C GLY A 47 41.46 -18.48 21.17
N SER A 48 41.49 -19.81 21.22
CA SER A 48 40.32 -20.68 21.07
C SER A 48 39.44 -20.57 22.32
N GLY A 49 38.14 -20.32 22.13
CA GLY A 49 37.16 -20.24 23.20
C GLY A 49 35.76 -20.44 22.64
N GLY A 50 35.36 -21.70 22.49
CA GLY A 50 34.03 -22.09 22.04
C GLY A 50 32.95 -21.64 23.02
N GLY A 51 31.94 -20.98 22.48
CA GLY A 51 30.68 -20.68 23.15
C GLY A 51 29.56 -20.76 22.12
N SER A 52 29.12 -21.97 21.81
CA SER A 52 27.87 -22.20 21.08
C SER A 52 26.70 -21.80 21.98
N GLY A 53 26.44 -20.50 22.05
CA GLY A 53 25.13 -19.98 22.44
C GLY A 53 24.19 -20.25 21.27
N GLY A 54 23.34 -21.26 21.41
CA GLY A 54 22.21 -21.47 20.51
C GLY A 54 21.25 -20.30 20.63
N GLY A 55 21.53 -19.22 19.91
CA GLY A 55 20.52 -18.25 19.54
C GLY A 55 19.59 -18.97 18.58
N GLY A 56 18.35 -19.21 19.00
CA GLY A 56 17.28 -19.59 18.09
C GLY A 56 17.23 -18.55 16.98
N GLY A 57 17.83 -18.88 15.84
CA GLY A 57 17.84 -18.01 14.68
C GLY A 57 16.40 -17.73 14.33
N ALA A 58 16.05 -16.44 14.22
CA ALA A 58 14.80 -16.04 13.62
C ALA A 58 14.62 -16.84 12.31
N PRO A 59 13.42 -17.34 12.01
CA PRO A 59 13.17 -18.06 10.76
C PRO A 59 13.75 -17.24 9.61
N ALA A 60 14.48 -17.91 8.72
CA ALA A 60 15.10 -17.24 7.60
C ALA A 60 13.99 -16.58 6.76
N ALA A 61 14.13 -15.28 6.48
CA ALA A 61 13.17 -14.54 5.67
C ALA A 61 12.97 -15.25 4.32
N ARG A 62 11.70 -15.36 3.90
CA ARG A 62 11.29 -15.96 2.63
C ARG A 62 11.92 -15.24 1.43
N CYS A 63 12.06 -13.92 1.52
CA CYS A 63 12.86 -13.11 0.63
C CYS A 63 13.63 -12.08 1.45
N ALA A 64 14.95 -12.07 1.29
CA ALA A 64 15.82 -11.15 2.02
C ALA A 64 16.31 -9.99 1.16
N GLN A 65 16.08 -10.01 -0.15
CA GLN A 65 16.60 -9.02 -1.09
C GLN A 65 15.45 -8.47 -1.94
N PRO A 66 15.46 -7.15 -2.23
CA PRO A 66 14.46 -6.53 -3.08
C PRO A 66 14.56 -7.06 -4.52
N THR A 67 13.41 -7.24 -5.16
CA THR A 67 13.29 -7.54 -6.58
C THR A 67 12.87 -6.27 -7.32
N PRO A 68 13.46 -5.91 -8.47
CA PRO A 68 13.00 -4.76 -9.23
C PRO A 68 11.52 -4.88 -9.61
N VAL A 69 10.79 -3.77 -9.54
CA VAL A 69 9.39 -3.71 -9.99
C VAL A 69 9.35 -3.79 -11.52
N VAL A 70 8.61 -4.75 -12.05
CA VAL A 70 8.43 -4.88 -13.51
C VAL A 70 7.46 -3.80 -13.98
N CYS A 71 7.73 -3.20 -15.14
CA CYS A 71 6.93 -2.09 -15.69
C CYS A 71 6.90 -0.86 -14.75
N GLU A 72 8.00 -0.56 -14.06
CA GLU A 72 8.05 0.50 -13.04
C GLU A 72 7.51 1.85 -13.51
N ASP A 73 7.91 2.32 -14.69
CA ASP A 73 7.43 3.58 -15.27
C ASP A 73 5.91 3.57 -15.53
N ASP A 74 5.39 2.47 -16.07
CA ASP A 74 3.95 2.29 -16.33
C ASP A 74 3.15 2.16 -15.03
N VAL A 75 3.70 1.46 -14.04
CA VAL A 75 3.13 1.39 -12.69
C VAL A 75 3.05 2.79 -12.10
N PHE A 76 4.14 3.55 -12.15
CA PHE A 76 4.20 4.91 -11.62
C PHE A 76 3.15 5.80 -12.28
N GLN A 77 3.10 5.81 -13.61
CA GLN A 77 2.21 6.66 -14.38
C GLN A 77 0.74 6.23 -14.28
N GLN A 78 0.43 4.96 -14.54
CA GLN A 78 -0.96 4.51 -14.64
C GLN A 78 -1.61 4.34 -13.25
N MET A 79 -0.81 4.06 -12.21
CA MET A 79 -1.32 4.06 -10.84
C MET A 79 -1.28 5.46 -10.22
N GLY A 80 -0.86 6.52 -10.93
CA GLY A 80 -0.80 7.88 -10.38
C GLY A 80 -0.05 7.93 -9.05
N LEU A 81 1.16 7.35 -9.02
CA LEU A 81 1.99 7.31 -7.83
C LEU A 81 2.56 8.70 -7.52
N GLN A 82 2.59 9.04 -6.24
CA GLN A 82 3.00 10.33 -5.73
C GLN A 82 4.38 10.28 -5.03
N ASP A 83 5.07 11.42 -5.01
CA ASP A 83 6.35 11.60 -4.30
C ASP A 83 6.16 12.06 -2.84
N THR A 84 4.93 12.30 -2.41
CA THR A 84 4.57 12.69 -1.05
C THR A 84 4.14 11.52 -0.19
N VAL A 85 4.32 11.66 1.12
CA VAL A 85 3.83 10.69 2.12
C VAL A 85 2.36 10.97 2.43
N SER A 86 1.54 9.93 2.48
CA SER A 86 0.12 10.09 2.83
C SER A 86 -0.07 10.63 4.24
N SER A 87 -1.01 11.57 4.39
CA SER A 87 -1.46 12.07 5.69
C SER A 87 -2.40 11.09 6.40
N GLY A 88 -2.89 10.06 5.70
CA GLY A 88 -3.77 9.05 6.25
C GLY A 88 -3.21 8.37 7.49
N GLU A 89 -4.08 8.05 8.44
CA GLU A 89 -3.73 7.42 9.71
C GLU A 89 -4.02 5.91 9.68
N VAL A 90 -3.22 5.15 10.43
CA VAL A 90 -3.46 3.73 10.72
C VAL A 90 -3.56 3.59 12.23
N SER A 91 -4.63 2.93 12.68
CA SER A 91 -4.78 2.53 14.08
C SER A 91 -5.19 1.07 14.17
N SER A 92 -4.82 0.41 15.26
CA SER A 92 -5.13 -1.00 15.50
C SER A 92 -5.62 -1.21 16.92
N ALA A 93 -6.62 -2.08 17.07
CA ALA A 93 -7.12 -2.54 18.35
C ALA A 93 -7.20 -4.08 18.37
N PRO A 94 -6.97 -4.74 19.52
CA PRO A 94 -7.16 -6.17 19.63
C PRO A 94 -8.59 -6.60 19.26
N ASP A 95 -8.71 -7.69 18.51
CA ASP A 95 -9.98 -8.31 18.10
C ASP A 95 -9.84 -9.84 18.05
N GLY A 96 -10.32 -10.51 19.10
CA GLY A 96 -10.14 -11.95 19.28
C GLY A 96 -8.66 -12.33 19.39
N ASP A 97 -8.22 -13.28 18.57
CA ASP A 97 -6.82 -13.73 18.49
C ASP A 97 -5.93 -12.84 17.61
N GLY A 98 -6.46 -11.72 17.12
CA GLY A 98 -5.74 -10.79 16.26
C GLY A 98 -6.15 -9.35 16.49
N PHE A 99 -6.34 -8.62 15.39
CA PHE A 99 -6.56 -7.19 15.40
C PHE A 99 -7.67 -6.78 14.43
N ARG A 100 -8.30 -5.67 14.79
CA ARG A 100 -9.04 -4.80 13.89
C ARG A 100 -8.22 -3.55 13.67
N SER A 101 -7.90 -3.26 12.41
CA SER A 101 -7.15 -2.07 12.03
C SER A 101 -8.01 -1.14 11.20
N ALA A 102 -8.03 0.14 11.57
CA ALA A 102 -8.69 1.20 10.83
C ALA A 102 -7.64 2.00 10.05
N ILE A 103 -7.95 2.31 8.78
CA ILE A 103 -7.05 3.02 7.87
C ILE A 103 -7.84 4.16 7.21
N ASP A 104 -7.38 5.39 7.39
CA ASP A 104 -7.89 6.54 6.65
C ASP A 104 -7.18 6.67 5.31
N ALA A 105 -7.81 6.14 4.25
CA ALA A 105 -7.35 6.26 2.87
C ALA A 105 -8.26 7.21 2.06
N SER A 106 -8.92 8.15 2.77
CA SER A 106 -9.92 9.07 2.21
C SER A 106 -9.35 10.27 1.48
N ALA A 107 -8.04 10.53 1.63
CA ALA A 107 -7.35 11.73 1.17
C ALA A 107 -7.83 12.17 -0.22
N GLY A 108 -8.03 13.49 -0.35
CA GLY A 108 -8.54 14.18 -1.54
C GLY A 108 -10.02 13.94 -1.90
N GLY A 109 -10.72 13.07 -1.17
CA GLY A 109 -12.15 12.81 -1.37
C GLY A 109 -12.44 11.84 -2.51
N ALA A 110 -13.73 11.63 -2.83
CA ALA A 110 -14.18 10.57 -3.74
C ALA A 110 -13.63 10.62 -5.17
N PHE A 111 -12.99 11.73 -5.57
CA PHE A 111 -12.54 12.00 -6.93
C PHE A 111 -11.11 12.55 -7.00
N ALA A 112 -10.32 12.41 -5.93
CA ALA A 112 -8.90 12.74 -6.02
C ALA A 112 -8.10 11.53 -6.45
N ASP A 113 -7.54 11.64 -7.65
CA ASP A 113 -6.72 10.59 -8.27
C ASP A 113 -5.22 10.78 -7.95
N ASP A 114 -4.85 11.92 -7.35
CA ASP A 114 -3.46 12.35 -7.10
C ASP A 114 -3.01 12.19 -5.64
N GLU A 115 -3.67 11.31 -4.88
CA GLU A 115 -3.35 11.12 -3.46
C GLU A 115 -2.44 9.90 -3.27
N PRO A 116 -1.46 9.97 -2.35
CA PRO A 116 -0.57 8.85 -2.05
C PRO A 116 -1.30 7.71 -1.33
N TYR A 117 -0.79 6.48 -1.48
CA TYR A 117 -1.25 5.35 -0.69
C TYR A 117 -0.84 5.48 0.79
N VAL A 118 -1.68 4.95 1.68
CA VAL A 118 -1.30 4.69 3.06
C VAL A 118 -0.62 3.34 3.12
N TYR A 119 0.70 3.34 3.33
CA TYR A 119 1.51 2.14 3.48
C TYR A 119 1.54 1.65 4.92
N ALA A 120 1.47 0.34 5.11
CA ALA A 120 1.47 -0.26 6.43
C ALA A 120 2.18 -1.62 6.47
N ARG A 121 2.56 -2.04 7.69
CA ARG A 121 3.24 -3.30 7.99
C ARG A 121 2.55 -4.03 9.14
N PHE A 122 2.48 -5.35 9.07
CA PHE A 122 1.94 -6.18 10.14
C PHE A 122 3.00 -6.49 11.20
N THR A 123 2.73 -6.11 12.46
CA THR A 123 3.59 -6.37 13.61
C THR A 123 2.84 -7.17 14.67
N ASP A 124 3.55 -7.65 15.69
CA ASP A 124 2.90 -8.32 16.82
C ASP A 124 2.02 -7.36 17.65
N GLY A 125 2.18 -6.04 17.48
CA GLY A 125 1.43 -4.99 18.17
C GLY A 125 0.24 -4.44 17.36
N GLY A 126 0.08 -4.85 16.11
CA GLY A 126 -0.98 -4.37 15.23
C GLY A 126 -0.47 -4.04 13.82
N LEU A 127 -1.32 -3.39 13.04
CA LEU A 127 -0.95 -2.79 11.77
C LEU A 127 -0.35 -1.42 12.06
N GLU A 128 0.88 -1.19 11.60
CA GLU A 128 1.62 0.06 11.80
C GLU A 128 1.84 0.77 10.47
N LYS A 129 1.63 2.09 10.45
CA LYS A 129 1.89 2.91 9.26
C LYS A 129 3.40 2.95 8.98
N VAL A 130 3.75 2.86 7.69
CA VAL A 130 5.11 3.08 7.19
C VAL A 130 5.15 4.45 6.53
N GLU A 131 5.96 5.36 7.06
CA GLU A 131 6.07 6.75 6.59
C GLU A 131 6.96 6.84 5.34
N ILE A 132 6.40 6.41 4.20
CA ILE A 132 7.04 6.44 2.87
C ILE A 132 6.08 7.00 1.81
N SER A 133 6.63 7.55 0.73
CA SER A 133 5.87 7.94 -0.46
C SER A 133 5.64 6.75 -1.41
N ASP A 134 4.77 6.93 -2.42
CA ASP A 134 4.57 5.90 -3.42
C ASP A 134 5.84 5.63 -4.24
N GLU A 135 6.60 6.68 -4.56
CA GLU A 135 7.89 6.55 -5.25
C GLU A 135 8.88 5.71 -4.42
N GLN A 136 9.00 5.99 -3.13
CA GLN A 136 9.86 5.22 -2.22
C GLN A 136 9.39 3.76 -2.07
N SER A 137 8.08 3.50 -2.18
CA SER A 137 7.52 2.16 -2.04
C SER A 137 8.03 1.16 -3.07
N LEU A 138 8.41 1.64 -4.27
CA LEU A 138 8.91 0.81 -5.38
C LEU A 138 10.28 0.18 -5.10
N THR A 139 11.00 0.69 -4.11
CA THR A 139 12.33 0.17 -3.70
C THR A 139 12.40 -0.25 -2.22
N SER A 140 11.32 -0.06 -1.46
CA SER A 140 11.26 -0.39 -0.02
C SER A 140 10.71 -1.79 0.26
N MET A 141 11.40 -2.51 1.16
CA MET A 141 10.97 -3.79 1.73
C MET A 141 10.17 -3.62 3.04
N ASP A 142 9.95 -2.39 3.50
CA ASP A 142 9.50 -2.12 4.87
C ASP A 142 7.98 -2.16 5.05
N TRP A 143 7.22 -2.16 3.95
CA TRP A 143 5.76 -2.22 3.94
C TRP A 143 5.25 -3.58 3.46
N ASP A 144 4.09 -3.99 3.95
CA ASP A 144 3.44 -5.25 3.55
C ASP A 144 2.20 -5.02 2.68
N ILE A 145 1.40 -4.01 3.03
CA ILE A 145 0.10 -3.70 2.44
C ILE A 145 -0.09 -2.19 2.32
N ALA A 146 -0.84 -1.74 1.31
CA ALA A 146 -1.11 -0.33 1.08
C ALA A 146 -2.55 -0.08 0.64
N PHE A 147 -3.12 1.06 1.03
CA PHE A 147 -4.53 1.42 0.81
C PHE A 147 -4.66 2.79 0.16
N ARG A 148 -5.51 2.89 -0.87
CA ARG A 148 -5.90 4.18 -1.46
C ARG A 148 -7.25 4.07 -2.14
N ARG A 149 -8.22 4.91 -1.78
CA ARG A 149 -9.58 4.77 -2.30
C ARG A 149 -10.03 3.32 -2.13
N TYR A 150 -10.53 2.63 -3.16
CA TYR A 150 -10.91 1.21 -3.07
C TYR A 150 -9.77 0.24 -3.45
N LEU A 151 -8.55 0.76 -3.67
CA LEU A 151 -7.40 -0.04 -4.07
C LEU A 151 -6.64 -0.55 -2.83
N VAL A 152 -6.30 -1.84 -2.87
CA VAL A 152 -5.45 -2.49 -1.88
C VAL A 152 -4.33 -3.23 -2.61
N ARG A 153 -3.09 -2.89 -2.27
CA ARG A 153 -1.86 -3.45 -2.84
C ARG A 153 -1.09 -4.22 -1.77
N ILE A 154 -0.31 -5.21 -2.19
CA ILE A 154 0.68 -5.91 -1.36
C ILE A 154 2.07 -5.72 -1.93
N ASN A 155 3.09 -5.74 -1.07
CA ASN A 155 4.48 -5.51 -1.48
C ASN A 155 5.04 -6.70 -2.27
N SER A 156 4.76 -6.73 -3.58
CA SER A 156 5.24 -7.74 -4.52
C SER A 156 4.96 -7.35 -5.96
N GLY A 157 5.62 -8.03 -6.91
CA GLY A 157 5.28 -7.97 -8.33
C GLY A 157 5.34 -6.55 -8.89
N HIS A 158 4.24 -6.10 -9.48
CA HIS A 158 4.10 -4.73 -10.01
C HIS A 158 3.90 -3.69 -8.91
N SER A 159 3.61 -4.11 -7.67
CA SER A 159 3.34 -3.20 -6.57
C SER A 159 4.56 -2.87 -5.73
N GLY A 160 5.57 -3.72 -5.65
CA GLY A 160 6.74 -3.45 -4.82
C GLY A 160 7.76 -4.58 -4.83
N PRO A 161 8.93 -4.34 -4.22
CA PRO A 161 10.09 -5.20 -4.40
C PRO A 161 10.12 -6.44 -3.50
N SER A 162 9.18 -6.57 -2.55
CA SER A 162 9.12 -7.70 -1.63
C SER A 162 8.44 -8.93 -2.24
N CYS A 163 8.25 -9.96 -1.43
CA CYS A 163 7.61 -11.23 -1.82
C CYS A 163 6.33 -11.51 -1.02
N VAL A 164 5.65 -10.46 -0.54
CA VAL A 164 4.34 -10.62 0.10
C VAL A 164 3.40 -11.22 -0.93
N ALA A 165 2.69 -12.28 -0.56
CA ALA A 165 1.77 -12.95 -1.48
C ALA A 165 0.44 -13.20 -0.80
N ALA A 166 -0.66 -13.12 -1.53
CA ALA A 166 -2.00 -13.36 -1.02
C ALA A 166 -2.66 -14.56 -1.70
N ALA A 167 -3.37 -15.36 -0.92
CA ALA A 167 -4.25 -16.42 -1.39
C ALA A 167 -5.70 -16.05 -1.07
N ARG A 168 -6.51 -15.86 -2.11
CA ARG A 168 -7.96 -15.74 -1.97
C ARG A 168 -8.58 -17.12 -1.69
N LEU A 169 -9.33 -17.25 -0.60
CA LEU A 169 -9.98 -18.52 -0.27
C LEU A 169 -11.35 -18.61 -0.93
N ALA A 170 -11.51 -19.57 -1.84
CA ALA A 170 -12.78 -19.82 -2.52
C ALA A 170 -13.82 -20.47 -1.57
N GLY A 171 -15.10 -20.12 -1.73
CA GLY A 171 -16.18 -20.67 -0.92
C GLY A 171 -16.28 -20.08 0.49
N THR A 172 -15.63 -18.93 0.71
CA THR A 172 -15.64 -18.09 1.92
C THR A 172 -15.67 -18.89 3.22
N PRO A 173 -14.53 -19.42 3.68
CA PRO A 173 -14.47 -19.90 5.06
C PRO A 173 -14.84 -18.73 5.98
N ASP A 174 -15.64 -19.03 7.00
CA ASP A 174 -15.80 -18.13 8.14
C ASP A 174 -14.40 -17.74 8.63
N TYR A 175 -14.13 -16.43 8.70
CA TYR A 175 -12.85 -15.90 9.16
C TYR A 175 -12.46 -16.52 10.51
N ASP A 176 -13.41 -16.72 11.42
CA ASP A 176 -13.16 -17.28 12.75
C ASP A 176 -12.83 -18.78 12.71
N ALA A 177 -13.35 -19.52 11.72
CA ALA A 177 -13.06 -20.94 11.53
C ALA A 177 -11.68 -21.21 10.90
N LEU A 178 -11.06 -20.21 10.27
CA LEU A 178 -9.74 -20.35 9.65
C LEU A 178 -8.64 -20.26 10.72
N THR A 179 -8.10 -21.40 11.13
CA THR A 179 -7.06 -21.49 12.16
C THR A 179 -5.70 -21.94 11.64
N ALA A 180 -5.59 -22.29 10.36
CA ALA A 180 -4.36 -22.67 9.69
C ALA A 180 -4.47 -22.39 8.18
N VAL A 181 -3.32 -22.31 7.50
CA VAL A 181 -3.29 -22.13 6.04
C VAL A 181 -3.79 -23.40 5.35
N PRO A 182 -4.80 -23.32 4.46
CA PRO A 182 -5.26 -24.49 3.72
C PRO A 182 -4.18 -25.04 2.79
N ASP A 183 -4.03 -26.36 2.71
CA ASP A 183 -3.04 -27.02 1.83
C ASP A 183 -3.23 -26.68 0.33
N ASN A 184 -4.45 -26.34 -0.06
CA ASN A 184 -4.81 -25.94 -1.41
C ASN A 184 -4.75 -24.43 -1.65
N ALA A 185 -4.25 -23.62 -0.69
CA ALA A 185 -4.05 -22.19 -0.88
C ALA A 185 -3.18 -21.94 -2.12
N ARG A 186 -3.54 -20.91 -2.88
CA ARG A 186 -2.84 -20.48 -4.10
C ARG A 186 -2.42 -19.03 -3.92
N PHE A 187 -1.18 -18.85 -3.48
CA PHE A 187 -0.58 -17.55 -3.29
C PHE A 187 -0.25 -16.89 -4.63
N ARG A 188 -0.55 -15.60 -4.73
CA ARG A 188 -0.29 -14.76 -5.89
C ARG A 188 0.33 -13.45 -5.43
N ASN A 189 1.19 -12.91 -6.27
CA ASN A 189 1.73 -11.57 -6.13
C ASN A 189 0.77 -10.57 -6.79
N ASP A 190 1.04 -9.29 -6.64
CA ASP A 190 0.35 -8.24 -7.37
C ASP A 190 0.84 -8.17 -8.82
N GLU A 191 0.20 -8.95 -9.69
CA GLU A 191 0.55 -9.12 -11.10
C GLU A 191 -0.53 -8.53 -12.05
N TYR A 192 -0.82 -7.22 -11.91
CA TYR A 192 -1.85 -6.52 -12.70
C TYR A 192 -1.37 -5.81 -13.98
N PHE A 193 -0.21 -6.17 -14.52
CA PHE A 193 0.29 -5.71 -15.82
C PHE A 193 0.64 -6.91 -16.68
N THR A 194 0.43 -6.80 -17.99
CA THR A 194 0.91 -7.80 -18.96
C THR A 194 2.43 -7.70 -19.14
N GLU A 195 3.03 -8.67 -19.83
CA GLU A 195 4.46 -8.62 -20.21
C GLU A 195 4.81 -7.39 -21.08
N SER A 196 3.81 -6.81 -21.77
CA SER A 196 3.96 -5.59 -22.56
C SER A 196 3.53 -4.33 -21.80
N CYS A 197 3.44 -4.40 -20.46
CA CYS A 197 3.08 -3.30 -19.58
C CYS A 197 1.70 -2.66 -19.87
N GLU A 198 0.74 -3.47 -20.31
CA GLU A 198 -0.66 -3.07 -20.37
C GLU A 198 -1.39 -3.41 -19.06
N LEU A 199 -2.15 -2.46 -18.51
CA LEU A 199 -2.89 -2.66 -17.27
C LEU A 199 -3.98 -3.73 -17.42
N ILE A 200 -3.95 -4.71 -16.52
CA ILE A 200 -4.99 -5.72 -16.34
C ILE A 200 -5.96 -5.17 -15.28
N THR A 201 -7.20 -4.90 -15.68
CA THR A 201 -8.22 -4.36 -14.77
C THR A 201 -8.92 -5.47 -13.97
N ASP A 202 -9.40 -5.11 -12.79
CA ASP A 202 -10.11 -5.98 -11.84
C ASP A 202 -11.50 -6.44 -12.33
N GLY A 203 -11.97 -5.91 -13.46
CA GLY A 203 -13.28 -6.24 -14.03
C GLY A 203 -14.47 -5.63 -13.27
N SER A 204 -14.23 -4.74 -12.30
CA SER A 204 -15.28 -4.08 -11.50
C SER A 204 -16.11 -3.03 -12.25
N GLY A 205 -15.60 -2.56 -13.39
CA GLY A 205 -16.13 -1.40 -14.11
C GLY A 205 -15.58 -0.05 -13.63
N LEU A 206 -14.77 -0.03 -12.56
CA LEU A 206 -14.04 1.17 -12.09
C LEU A 206 -12.60 1.25 -12.63
N ASN A 207 -12.18 0.28 -13.46
CA ASN A 207 -10.85 0.20 -14.08
C ASN A 207 -9.69 0.15 -13.07
N GLY A 208 -9.92 -0.33 -11.84
CA GLY A 208 -8.85 -0.58 -10.87
C GLY A 208 -7.92 -1.73 -11.31
N PRO A 209 -6.66 -1.77 -10.85
CA PRO A 209 -5.75 -2.89 -11.09
C PRO A 209 -6.29 -4.21 -10.53
N ALA A 210 -6.08 -5.31 -11.26
CA ALA A 210 -6.39 -6.66 -10.80
C ALA A 210 -5.40 -7.16 -9.73
N THR A 211 -5.33 -6.48 -8.58
CA THR A 211 -4.47 -6.88 -7.45
C THR A 211 -4.88 -8.22 -6.87
N ALA A 212 -3.98 -8.87 -6.11
CA ALA A 212 -4.25 -10.15 -5.46
C ALA A 212 -5.41 -10.06 -4.45
N LEU A 213 -5.74 -8.85 -3.99
CA LEU A 213 -6.81 -8.57 -3.02
C LEU A 213 -8.05 -7.91 -3.65
N SER A 214 -8.10 -7.61 -4.95
CA SER A 214 -9.17 -6.82 -5.58
C SER A 214 -10.60 -7.37 -5.41
N GLY A 215 -10.75 -8.65 -5.07
CA GLY A 215 -12.05 -9.29 -4.84
C GLY A 215 -12.68 -9.09 -3.45
N TYR A 216 -12.18 -8.16 -2.63
CA TYR A 216 -12.70 -7.93 -1.27
C TYR A 216 -14.06 -7.21 -1.25
N TRP A 217 -14.47 -6.67 -2.40
CA TRP A 217 -15.72 -5.95 -2.59
C TRP A 217 -16.41 -6.36 -3.89
N ASP A 218 -17.69 -6.02 -3.95
CA ASP A 218 -18.52 -6.01 -5.16
C ASP A 218 -19.12 -4.61 -5.33
N TYR A 219 -19.40 -4.21 -6.57
CA TYR A 219 -19.95 -2.89 -6.86
C TYR A 219 -21.23 -2.96 -7.67
N SER A 220 -22.26 -2.37 -7.07
CA SER A 220 -23.54 -2.09 -7.71
C SER A 220 -23.72 -0.58 -7.84
N MET A 221 -23.82 0.12 -6.71
CA MET A 221 -23.80 1.60 -6.60
C MET A 221 -22.94 2.09 -5.42
N CYS A 222 -22.39 1.17 -4.61
CA CYS A 222 -21.46 1.42 -3.52
C CYS A 222 -20.50 0.23 -3.41
N VAL A 223 -19.43 0.38 -2.63
CA VAL A 223 -18.43 -0.67 -2.39
C VAL A 223 -18.93 -1.62 -1.28
N ALA A 224 -19.66 -2.67 -1.67
CA ALA A 224 -20.22 -3.66 -0.75
C ALA A 224 -19.16 -4.72 -0.42
N MET A 225 -19.03 -5.10 0.85
CA MET A 225 -18.03 -6.08 1.26
C MET A 225 -18.43 -7.49 0.82
N SER A 226 -17.55 -8.19 0.11
CA SER A 226 -17.82 -9.56 -0.35
C SER A 226 -17.66 -10.60 0.77
N GLY A 227 -17.10 -10.20 1.91
CA GLY A 227 -16.73 -11.09 3.01
C GLY A 227 -15.55 -12.01 2.67
N THR A 228 -14.84 -11.76 1.56
CA THR A 228 -13.72 -12.59 1.14
C THR A 228 -12.64 -12.64 2.23
N VAL A 229 -12.18 -13.86 2.53
CA VAL A 229 -11.04 -14.10 3.42
C VAL A 229 -9.81 -14.43 2.59
N TYR A 230 -8.72 -13.79 2.96
CA TYR A 230 -7.40 -13.96 2.36
C TYR A 230 -6.44 -14.57 3.37
N VAL A 231 -5.45 -15.31 2.87
CA VAL A 231 -4.22 -15.60 3.61
C VAL A 231 -3.09 -14.81 2.97
N LEU A 232 -2.40 -13.98 3.76
CA LEU A 232 -1.18 -13.30 3.33
C LEU A 232 0.02 -14.08 3.86
N ALA A 233 1.03 -14.27 3.03
CA ALA A 233 2.35 -14.76 3.42
C ALA A 233 3.35 -13.61 3.31
N LEU A 234 3.95 -13.24 4.42
CA LEU A 234 4.85 -12.10 4.53
C LEU A 234 6.29 -12.47 4.17
N ALA A 235 7.15 -11.45 4.04
CA ALA A 235 8.56 -11.61 3.71
C ALA A 235 9.35 -12.38 4.78
N ASP A 236 8.90 -12.35 6.04
CA ASP A 236 9.50 -13.06 7.17
C ASP A 236 8.94 -14.49 7.38
N ASP A 237 8.23 -15.02 6.38
CA ASP A 237 7.55 -16.32 6.37
C ASP A 237 6.34 -16.45 7.32
N ARG A 238 6.05 -15.42 8.14
CA ARG A 238 4.78 -15.38 8.88
C ARG A 238 3.61 -15.33 7.91
N LYS A 239 2.50 -15.95 8.32
CA LYS A 239 1.27 -15.98 7.55
C LYS A 239 0.15 -15.44 8.41
N LEU A 240 -0.77 -14.71 7.80
CA LEU A 240 -1.93 -14.17 8.51
C LEU A 240 -3.19 -14.37 7.68
N LYS A 241 -4.33 -14.48 8.36
CA LYS A 241 -5.64 -14.36 7.73
C LYS A 241 -6.07 -12.90 7.76
N LEU A 242 -6.75 -12.44 6.71
CA LEU A 242 -7.24 -11.06 6.59
C LEU A 242 -8.61 -11.04 5.89
N THR A 243 -9.50 -10.18 6.36
CA THR A 243 -10.70 -9.78 5.62
C THR A 243 -10.93 -8.28 5.74
N VAL A 244 -11.35 -7.66 4.64
CA VAL A 244 -11.77 -6.25 4.64
C VAL A 244 -13.23 -6.22 5.05
N THR A 245 -13.52 -5.51 6.12
CA THR A 245 -14.87 -5.45 6.72
C THR A 245 -15.58 -4.15 6.42
N HIS A 246 -14.81 -3.10 6.11
CA HIS A 246 -15.32 -1.76 5.85
C HIS A 246 -14.46 -1.06 4.82
N TYR A 247 -15.13 -0.32 3.94
CA TYR A 247 -14.60 0.75 3.08
C TYR A 247 -15.24 2.10 3.46
N TYR A 248 -16.45 2.08 4.01
CA TYR A 248 -17.11 3.23 4.61
C TYR A 248 -17.07 3.17 6.14
N GLU A 249 -17.42 4.26 6.82
CA GLU A 249 -17.75 4.20 8.25
C GLU A 249 -18.95 3.28 8.53
N GLU A 250 -19.09 2.83 9.78
CA GLU A 250 -19.99 1.74 10.21
C GLU A 250 -21.41 1.83 9.64
N GLU A 251 -22.10 2.96 9.83
CA GLU A 251 -23.50 3.14 9.40
C GLU A 251 -23.64 3.07 7.87
N ALA A 252 -22.74 3.74 7.14
CA ALA A 252 -22.74 3.75 5.68
C ALA A 252 -22.35 2.38 5.10
N GLN A 253 -21.43 1.66 5.74
CA GLN A 253 -21.06 0.31 5.29
C GLN A 253 -22.22 -0.66 5.48
N ALA A 254 -22.93 -0.58 6.60
CA ALA A 254 -24.12 -1.40 6.85
C ALA A 254 -25.21 -1.12 5.80
N GLU A 255 -25.49 0.16 5.52
CA GLU A 255 -26.43 0.57 4.47
C GLU A 255 -26.03 0.00 3.09
N CYS A 256 -24.74 0.12 2.74
CA CYS A 256 -24.22 -0.40 1.47
C CYS A 256 -24.40 -1.91 1.34
N ASN A 257 -24.05 -2.66 2.39
CA ASN A 257 -24.13 -4.12 2.38
C ASN A 257 -25.58 -4.62 2.33
N GLU A 258 -26.53 -3.91 2.96
CA GLU A 258 -27.95 -4.29 2.99
C GLU A 258 -28.71 -3.89 1.72
N THR A 259 -28.47 -2.67 1.23
CA THR A 259 -29.31 -2.05 0.19
C THR A 259 -28.62 -1.94 -1.17
N GLY A 260 -27.29 -2.05 -1.20
CA GLY A 260 -26.48 -1.77 -2.38
C GLY A 260 -26.32 -0.29 -2.70
N MET A 261 -26.64 0.62 -1.76
CA MET A 261 -26.49 2.07 -1.90
C MET A 261 -25.99 2.69 -0.58
N VAL A 262 -25.42 3.89 -0.66
CA VAL A 262 -25.08 4.71 0.51
C VAL A 262 -25.68 6.10 0.39
N SER A 263 -26.24 6.59 1.48
CA SER A 263 -26.76 7.95 1.60
C SER A 263 -25.66 8.97 1.93
N ASP A 264 -24.65 8.54 2.70
CA ASP A 264 -23.44 9.31 3.01
C ASP A 264 -22.24 8.77 2.23
N THR A 265 -21.78 9.55 1.25
CA THR A 265 -20.57 9.24 0.47
C THR A 265 -19.31 9.88 1.05
N GLY A 266 -19.43 10.75 2.07
CA GLY A 266 -18.31 11.43 2.71
C GLY A 266 -17.40 10.49 3.49
N SER A 267 -17.94 9.36 3.94
CA SER A 267 -17.22 8.32 4.69
C SER A 267 -16.44 7.32 3.83
N ALA A 268 -16.32 7.55 2.52
CA ALA A 268 -15.66 6.61 1.61
C ALA A 268 -14.14 6.53 1.82
N ALA A 269 -13.60 5.31 1.73
CA ALA A 269 -12.19 4.96 1.94
C ALA A 269 -11.69 5.10 3.38
N HIS A 270 -12.60 5.00 4.35
CA HIS A 270 -12.29 4.69 5.75
C HIS A 270 -12.34 3.17 5.93
N PHE A 271 -11.19 2.52 5.76
CA PHE A 271 -11.13 1.07 5.83
C PHE A 271 -11.18 0.55 7.26
N GLN A 272 -11.76 -0.63 7.42
CA GLN A 272 -11.44 -1.51 8.54
C GLN A 272 -11.11 -2.90 8.03
N VAL A 273 -9.97 -3.43 8.48
CA VAL A 273 -9.55 -4.81 8.22
C VAL A 273 -9.48 -5.61 9.51
N ARG A 274 -9.94 -6.85 9.47
CA ARG A 274 -9.76 -7.82 10.56
C ARG A 274 -8.71 -8.83 10.14
N TRP A 275 -7.71 -9.07 10.99
CA TRP A 275 -6.60 -9.95 10.64
C TRP A 275 -5.94 -10.56 11.88
N ALA A 276 -5.32 -11.74 11.70
CA ALA A 276 -4.64 -12.46 12.78
C ALA A 276 -3.54 -13.34 12.19
N PHE A 277 -2.41 -13.48 12.90
CA PHE A 277 -1.38 -14.44 12.50
C PHE A 277 -1.92 -15.88 12.59
N LEU A 278 -1.51 -16.70 11.63
CA LEU A 278 -1.74 -18.13 11.60
C LEU A 278 -0.48 -18.85 12.08
N PRO A 279 -0.62 -20.02 12.72
CA PRO A 279 0.52 -20.86 13.12
C PRO A 279 1.31 -21.41 11.93
#